data_AF-A0A925XT73-F1
#
_entry.id   AF-A0A925XT73-F1
#
_cell.length_a   1.000
_cell.length_b   1.000
_cell.length_c   1.000
_cell.angle_alpha   90.00
_cell.angle_beta   90.00
_cell.angle_gamma   90.00
#
_symmetry.space_group_name_H-M   'P 1'
#
loop_
_entity.id
_entity.type
_entity.pdbx_description
1 polymer ?
#
loop_
_entity_poly.entity_id
_entity_poly.type
_entity_poly.pdbx_seq_one_letter_code
_entity_poly.pdbx_strand_id
1 'polypeptide(L)'
;LILDGEAIALRSDGAPYPFQDTMRRFGRVLDIDRMRAVMPLSVFFFDCLHRDGEDLVALTGAARFAALSAAVPSAMVIPRIAAADLATAQQFYDDAVARMHEGVMIKAAGAPYEPGSRSASWLKVKRAHTLDLVVIGAEWGNGRRRGWLSNLHLAARDAASGDFIMLGKTFKGMTDTMLEWQTRELLERAVTQPTWGVEVRPELVVEVTFNDLQASTRYPAGLALRFARVKGYRPDKLPADADTIETVRTIYAGQAAPHSTQAI
;
A
#
# COMPACT_ATOMS: atom_id res chain seq x y z
N LEU A 1 25.80 -11.96 17.12
CA LEU A 1 25.26 -10.73 16.50
C LEU A 1 23.88 -11.04 15.93
N ILE A 2 22.86 -10.26 16.28
CA ILE A 2 21.51 -10.35 15.71
C ILE A 2 21.14 -8.95 15.21
N LEU A 3 20.91 -8.83 13.90
CA LEU A 3 20.51 -7.59 13.24
C LEU A 3 19.13 -7.77 12.61
N ASP A 4 18.36 -6.69 12.60
CA ASP A 4 17.11 -6.62 11.86
C ASP A 4 17.31 -5.74 10.62
N GLY A 5 16.75 -6.17 9.49
CA GLY A 5 17.07 -5.57 8.20
C GLY A 5 16.12 -5.97 7.08
N GLU A 6 16.18 -5.21 5.99
CA GLU A 6 15.39 -5.44 4.79
C GLU A 6 16.31 -5.97 3.67
N ALA A 7 15.89 -7.04 3.00
CA ALA A 7 16.52 -7.53 1.78
C ALA A 7 15.79 -6.95 0.57
N ILE A 8 16.49 -6.14 -0.23
CA ILE A 8 15.90 -5.36 -1.32
C ILE A 8 16.62 -5.72 -2.63
N ALA A 9 15.86 -6.08 -3.66
CA ALA A 9 16.38 -6.09 -5.01
C ALA A 9 16.40 -4.65 -5.53
N LEU A 10 17.59 -4.16 -5.89
CA LEU A 10 17.76 -2.82 -6.47
C LEU A 10 17.97 -2.92 -7.97
N ARG A 11 17.37 -1.97 -8.69
CA ARG A 11 17.64 -1.70 -10.10
C ARG A 11 19.00 -1.00 -10.25
N SER A 12 19.47 -0.90 -11.50
CA SER A 12 20.73 -0.21 -11.83
C SER A 12 20.74 1.28 -11.47
N ASP A 13 19.57 1.91 -11.40
CA ASP A 13 19.38 3.30 -10.96
C ASP A 13 19.23 3.45 -9.43
N GLY A 14 19.34 2.36 -8.68
CA GLY A 14 19.23 2.35 -7.22
C GLY A 14 17.78 2.33 -6.68
N ALA A 15 16.77 2.35 -7.55
CA ALA A 15 15.37 2.20 -7.13
C ALA A 15 15.06 0.72 -6.77
N PRO A 16 14.16 0.46 -5.82
CA PRO A 16 13.74 -0.91 -5.52
C PRO A 16 12.90 -1.50 -6.65
N TYR A 17 13.04 -2.80 -6.90
CA TYR A 17 12.06 -3.54 -7.69
C TYR A 17 10.73 -3.64 -6.91
N PRO A 18 9.58 -3.75 -7.60
CA PRO A 18 8.31 -4.03 -6.96
C PRO A 18 8.40 -5.26 -6.06
N PHE A 19 7.69 -5.23 -4.91
CA PHE A 19 7.74 -6.32 -3.93
C PHE A 19 7.39 -7.69 -4.56
N GLN A 20 6.44 -7.71 -5.48
CA GLN A 20 6.00 -8.92 -6.17
C GLN A 20 7.14 -9.57 -6.99
N ASP A 21 8.01 -8.75 -7.58
CA ASP A 21 9.15 -9.23 -8.36
C ASP A 21 10.28 -9.72 -7.46
N THR A 22 10.54 -8.99 -6.36
CA THR A 22 11.49 -9.43 -5.33
C THR A 22 11.05 -10.77 -4.72
N MET A 23 9.75 -10.94 -4.46
CA MET A 23 9.16 -12.18 -3.93
C MET A 23 9.33 -13.38 -4.85
N ARG A 24 9.49 -13.19 -6.18
CA ARG A 24 9.78 -14.30 -7.10
C ARG A 24 11.13 -14.98 -6.83
N ARG A 25 12.05 -14.33 -6.09
CA ARG A 25 13.29 -14.99 -5.60
C ARG A 25 13.03 -15.92 -4.43
N PHE A 26 12.08 -15.60 -3.55
CA PHE A 26 11.84 -16.39 -2.34
C PHE A 26 11.06 -17.66 -2.68
N GLY A 27 11.60 -18.82 -2.33
CA GLY A 27 10.98 -20.14 -2.58
C GLY A 27 11.34 -20.80 -3.91
N ARG A 28 12.24 -20.23 -4.72
CA ARG A 28 12.77 -20.88 -5.93
C ARG A 28 13.91 -21.86 -5.60
N VAL A 29 13.83 -23.05 -6.18
CA VAL A 29 14.82 -24.13 -6.02
C VAL A 29 15.68 -24.33 -7.28
N LEU A 30 15.27 -23.76 -8.42
CA LEU A 30 15.96 -23.84 -9.72
C LEU A 30 16.41 -22.44 -10.19
N ASP A 31 17.45 -22.38 -11.04
CA ASP A 31 18.03 -21.15 -11.63
C ASP A 31 18.55 -20.10 -10.63
N ILE A 32 19.04 -20.55 -9.46
CA ILE A 32 19.48 -19.66 -8.38
C ILE A 32 20.59 -18.72 -8.85
N ASP A 33 21.60 -19.22 -9.58
CA ASP A 33 22.75 -18.43 -10.03
C ASP A 33 22.36 -17.39 -11.08
N ARG A 34 21.49 -17.76 -12.02
CA ARG A 34 20.92 -16.82 -13.00
C ARG A 34 20.17 -15.70 -12.30
N MET A 35 19.35 -16.01 -11.28
CA MET A 35 18.60 -15.01 -10.53
C MET A 35 19.48 -14.15 -9.61
N ARG A 36 20.61 -14.68 -9.12
CA ARG A 36 21.62 -13.86 -8.42
C ARG A 36 22.25 -12.83 -9.36
N ALA A 37 22.50 -13.22 -10.62
CA ALA A 37 23.07 -12.33 -11.62
C ALA A 37 22.06 -11.27 -12.11
N VAL A 38 20.82 -11.67 -12.39
CA VAL A 38 19.79 -10.78 -12.97
C VAL A 38 19.14 -9.86 -11.93
N MET A 39 19.01 -10.30 -10.68
CA MET A 39 18.34 -9.56 -9.61
C MET A 39 19.08 -9.76 -8.28
N PRO A 40 20.25 -9.11 -8.10
CA PRO A 40 21.00 -9.21 -6.87
C PRO A 40 20.23 -8.57 -5.70
N LEU A 41 20.25 -9.24 -4.55
CA LEU A 41 19.69 -8.69 -3.31
C LEU A 41 20.77 -7.89 -2.57
N SER A 42 20.41 -6.68 -2.18
CA SER A 42 21.12 -5.86 -1.19
C SER A 42 20.46 -6.03 0.17
N VAL A 43 21.23 -5.88 1.25
CA VAL A 43 20.70 -5.91 2.61
C VAL A 43 20.96 -4.57 3.28
N PHE A 44 19.90 -4.02 3.90
CA PHE A 44 19.96 -2.79 4.67
C PHE A 44 19.46 -3.04 6.08
N PHE A 45 20.35 -2.97 7.05
CA PHE A 45 20.05 -3.17 8.46
C PHE A 45 19.52 -1.88 9.09
N PHE A 46 18.56 -2.02 9.99
CA PHE A 46 17.87 -0.90 10.63
C PHE A 46 17.72 -1.03 12.16
N ASP A 47 18.15 -2.15 12.75
CA ASP A 47 18.25 -2.33 14.20
C ASP A 47 19.31 -3.40 14.58
N CYS A 48 19.79 -3.35 15.83
CA CYS A 48 20.70 -4.35 16.40
C CYS A 48 20.12 -4.86 17.73
N LEU A 49 19.82 -6.15 17.79
CA LEU A 49 19.10 -6.77 18.91
C LEU A 49 20.03 -7.48 19.88
N HIS A 50 21.19 -7.93 19.41
CA HIS A 50 22.19 -8.63 20.22
C HIS A 50 23.58 -8.45 19.62
N ARG A 51 24.58 -8.15 20.46
CA ARG A 51 25.97 -7.97 20.03
C ARG A 51 26.93 -8.42 21.15
N ASP A 52 27.98 -9.15 20.76
CA ASP A 52 29.09 -9.54 21.66
C ASP A 52 28.65 -10.23 22.97
N GLY A 53 27.55 -11.01 22.92
CA GLY A 53 27.02 -11.73 24.08
C GLY A 53 25.96 -10.96 24.88
N GLU A 54 25.68 -9.70 24.53
CA GLU A 54 24.72 -8.85 25.21
C GLU A 54 23.42 -8.65 24.41
N ASP A 55 22.29 -8.78 25.11
CA ASP A 55 20.97 -8.46 24.58
C ASP A 55 20.72 -6.95 24.64
N LEU A 56 20.43 -6.35 23.49
CA LEU A 56 20.25 -4.91 23.34
C LEU A 56 18.77 -4.50 23.30
N VAL A 57 17.84 -5.46 23.31
CA VAL A 57 16.40 -5.22 23.11
C VAL A 57 15.80 -4.23 24.11
N ALA A 58 16.29 -4.21 25.35
CA ALA A 58 15.83 -3.30 26.40
C ALA A 58 16.42 -1.88 26.27
N LEU A 59 17.47 -1.70 25.47
CA LEU A 59 18.10 -0.40 25.26
C LEU A 59 17.24 0.49 24.35
N THR A 60 17.48 1.80 24.43
CA THR A 60 16.82 2.78 23.56
C THR A 60 17.14 2.53 22.08
N GLY A 61 16.22 2.88 21.19
CA GLY A 61 16.44 2.79 19.74
C GLY A 61 17.70 3.55 19.29
N ALA A 62 18.04 4.67 19.94
CA ALA A 62 19.28 5.39 19.70
C ALA A 62 20.53 4.55 20.04
N ALA A 63 20.55 3.88 21.19
CA ALA A 63 21.66 3.04 21.62
C ALA A 63 21.81 1.80 20.71
N ARG A 64 20.71 1.12 20.39
CA ARG A 64 20.72 -0.03 19.46
C ARG A 64 21.21 0.36 18.06
N PHE A 65 20.85 1.55 17.59
CA PHE A 65 21.35 2.04 16.31
C PHE A 65 22.85 2.37 16.34
N ALA A 66 23.37 2.93 17.44
CA ALA A 66 24.81 3.14 17.60
C ALA A 66 25.56 1.80 17.55
N ALA A 67 25.02 0.76 18.22
CA ALA A 67 25.55 -0.59 18.18
C ALA A 67 25.52 -1.18 16.75
N LEU A 68 24.43 -0.96 15.99
CA LEU A 68 24.33 -1.33 14.57
C LEU A 68 25.40 -0.64 13.72
N SER A 69 25.52 0.69 13.83
CA SER A 69 26.44 1.48 13.01
C SER A 69 27.90 1.09 13.22
N ALA A 70 28.24 0.63 14.42
CA ALA A 70 29.56 0.13 14.75
C ALA A 70 29.76 -1.36 14.39
N ALA A 71 28.73 -2.07 13.96
CA ALA A 71 28.78 -3.50 13.64
C ALA A 71 28.89 -3.79 12.14
N VAL A 72 28.48 -2.86 11.27
CA VAL A 72 28.43 -3.06 9.81
C VAL A 72 28.95 -1.84 9.04
N PRO A 73 29.44 -2.00 7.80
CA PRO A 73 29.74 -0.88 6.93
C PRO A 73 28.55 0.07 6.76
N SER A 74 28.81 1.37 6.67
CA SER A 74 27.76 2.40 6.52
C SER A 74 26.84 2.16 5.31
N ALA A 75 27.37 1.58 4.23
CA ALA A 75 26.60 1.21 3.04
C ALA A 75 25.52 0.13 3.28
N MET A 76 25.64 -0.63 4.38
CA MET A 76 24.66 -1.66 4.76
C MET A 76 23.66 -1.15 5.82
N VAL A 77 23.75 0.12 6.23
CA VAL A 77 22.81 0.73 7.18
C VAL A 77 21.72 1.44 6.40
N ILE A 78 20.46 1.27 6.78
CA ILE A 78 19.34 1.99 6.17
C ILE A 78 19.57 3.51 6.30
N PRO A 79 19.34 4.31 5.24
CA PRO A 79 19.36 5.76 5.36
C PRO A 79 18.39 6.25 6.45
N ARG A 80 18.82 7.20 7.27
CA ARG A 80 18.00 7.80 8.33
C ARG A 80 18.41 9.23 8.64
N ILE A 81 17.51 9.93 9.34
CA ILE A 81 17.78 11.21 9.99
C ILE A 81 17.23 11.20 11.43
N ALA A 82 17.76 12.05 12.29
CA ALA A 82 17.04 12.48 13.49
C ALA A 82 16.33 13.79 13.13
N ALA A 83 15.06 13.70 12.74
CA ALA A 83 14.30 14.87 12.33
C ALA A 83 14.04 15.79 13.54
N ALA A 84 14.47 17.04 13.45
CA ALA A 84 14.25 18.06 14.48
C ALA A 84 12.82 18.65 14.40
N ASP A 85 12.21 18.62 13.21
CA ASP A 85 10.90 19.16 12.92
C ASP A 85 10.18 18.37 11.81
N LEU A 86 8.91 18.72 11.59
CA LEU A 86 8.07 18.10 10.56
C LEU A 86 8.58 18.41 9.15
N ALA A 87 9.13 19.58 8.90
CA ALA A 87 9.60 19.98 7.56
C ALA A 87 10.76 19.09 7.09
N THR A 88 11.73 18.83 7.97
CA THR A 88 12.86 17.95 7.72
C THR A 88 12.40 16.50 7.53
N ALA A 89 11.44 16.05 8.35
CA ALA A 89 10.85 14.71 8.20
C ALA A 89 10.10 14.56 6.87
N GLN A 90 9.37 15.60 6.43
CA GLN A 90 8.63 15.63 5.17
C GLN A 90 9.58 15.57 3.97
N GLN A 91 10.66 16.35 3.98
CA GLN A 91 11.68 16.29 2.92
C GLN A 91 12.30 14.90 2.80
N PHE A 92 12.67 14.28 3.93
CA PHE A 92 13.22 12.91 3.92
C PHE A 92 12.21 11.89 3.38
N TYR A 93 10.93 12.07 3.69
CA TYR A 93 9.86 11.24 3.14
C TYR A 93 9.68 11.46 1.62
N ASP A 94 9.66 12.70 1.16
CA ASP A 94 9.50 13.03 -0.26
C ASP A 94 10.67 12.47 -1.07
N ASP A 95 11.90 12.56 -0.55
CA ASP A 95 13.09 11.96 -1.16
C ASP A 95 13.04 10.42 -1.21
N ALA A 96 12.46 9.77 -0.19
CA ALA A 96 12.27 8.33 -0.19
C ALA A 96 11.25 7.91 -1.27
N VAL A 97 10.14 8.64 -1.37
CA VAL A 97 9.09 8.41 -2.37
C VAL A 97 9.60 8.71 -3.79
N ALA A 98 10.37 9.78 -3.98
CA ALA A 98 10.98 10.12 -5.27
C ALA A 98 11.95 9.04 -5.76
N ARG A 99 12.61 8.32 -4.83
CA ARG A 99 13.44 7.13 -5.11
C ARG A 99 12.65 5.83 -5.20
N MET A 100 11.32 5.92 -5.34
CA MET A 100 10.40 4.79 -5.49
C MET A 100 10.34 3.84 -4.28
N HIS A 101 10.76 4.29 -3.10
CA HIS A 101 10.46 3.57 -1.86
C HIS A 101 9.02 3.85 -1.42
N GLU A 102 8.46 2.94 -0.62
CA GLU A 102 7.07 3.01 -0.17
C GLU A 102 6.76 4.22 0.74
N GLY A 103 7.80 4.77 1.38
CA GLY A 103 7.72 5.84 2.37
C GLY A 103 8.82 5.67 3.41
N VAL A 104 8.51 6.01 4.67
CA VAL A 104 9.48 6.00 5.77
C VAL A 104 8.96 5.27 7.01
N MET A 105 9.89 4.82 7.84
CA MET A 105 9.61 4.37 9.20
C MET A 105 9.99 5.48 10.18
N ILE A 106 9.04 5.93 10.99
CA ILE A 106 9.29 6.84 12.11
C ILE A 106 9.43 5.98 13.36
N LYS A 107 10.58 6.06 14.01
CA LYS A 107 10.89 5.29 15.22
C LYS A 107 11.11 6.24 16.40
N ALA A 108 10.46 5.96 17.53
CA ALA A 108 10.70 6.67 18.77
C ALA A 108 12.12 6.36 19.29
N ALA A 109 13.00 7.36 19.31
CA ALA A 109 14.42 7.18 19.63
C ALA A 109 14.66 6.61 21.04
N GLY A 110 13.79 6.94 22.00
CA GLY A 110 13.86 6.46 23.38
C GLY A 110 13.18 5.11 23.65
N ALA A 111 12.48 4.53 22.67
CA ALA A 111 11.71 3.30 22.90
C ALA A 111 12.61 2.04 22.83
N PRO A 112 12.35 1.03 23.68
CA PRO A 112 12.96 -0.29 23.55
C PRO A 112 12.48 -1.01 22.27
N TYR A 113 13.07 -2.16 21.98
CA TYR A 113 12.54 -3.08 20.99
C TYR A 113 11.45 -3.94 21.65
N GLU A 114 10.29 -4.08 21.01
CA GLU A 114 9.15 -4.83 21.56
C GLU A 114 8.81 -6.03 20.66
N PRO A 115 9.39 -7.22 20.92
CA PRO A 115 9.18 -8.39 20.10
C PRO A 115 7.69 -8.76 19.98
N GLY A 116 7.19 -8.88 18.75
CA GLY A 116 5.82 -9.32 18.47
C GLY A 116 4.72 -8.29 18.77
N SER A 117 5.06 -7.09 19.25
CA SER A 117 4.09 -6.03 19.53
C SER A 117 3.92 -5.09 18.33
N ARG A 118 2.68 -4.63 18.10
CA ARG A 118 2.40 -3.48 17.23
C ARG A 118 2.22 -2.25 18.10
N SER A 119 3.32 -1.64 18.53
CA SER A 119 3.28 -0.41 19.30
C SER A 119 3.34 0.83 18.42
N ALA A 120 2.95 1.97 19.00
CA ALA A 120 3.05 3.26 18.35
C ALA A 120 4.50 3.78 18.28
N SER A 121 5.48 3.04 18.82
CA SER A 121 6.88 3.45 18.78
C SER A 121 7.49 3.35 17.38
N TRP A 122 6.89 2.53 16.50
CA TRP A 122 7.30 2.34 15.11
C TRP A 122 6.11 2.60 14.20
N LEU A 123 6.10 3.76 13.55
CA LEU A 123 5.05 4.16 12.63
C LEU A 123 5.54 4.06 11.19
N LYS A 124 4.79 3.34 10.37
CA LYS A 124 5.03 3.29 8.93
C LYS A 124 4.23 4.38 8.25
N VAL A 125 4.91 5.37 7.67
CA VAL A 125 4.29 6.45 6.92
C VAL A 125 4.54 6.19 5.44
N LYS A 126 3.45 6.07 4.67
CA LYS A 126 3.48 5.76 3.23
C LYS A 126 2.64 6.75 2.47
N ARG A 127 2.89 6.85 1.17
CA ARG A 127 1.99 7.56 0.28
C ARG A 127 0.67 6.80 0.20
N ALA A 128 -0.39 7.39 0.73
CA ALA A 128 -1.74 6.90 0.52
C ALA A 128 -2.19 7.39 -0.85
N HIS A 129 -2.31 6.49 -1.82
CA HIS A 129 -3.05 6.81 -3.04
C HIS A 129 -4.53 6.77 -2.73
N THR A 130 -5.26 7.72 -3.29
CA THR A 130 -6.71 7.76 -3.27
C THR A 130 -7.22 7.81 -4.70
N LEU A 131 -8.37 7.19 -4.92
CA LEU A 131 -9.16 7.30 -6.14
C LEU A 131 -10.59 7.61 -5.73
N ASP A 132 -11.23 8.54 -6.43
CA ASP A 132 -12.66 8.76 -6.34
C ASP A 132 -13.36 7.84 -7.33
N LEU A 133 -14.05 6.82 -6.83
CA LEU A 133 -14.63 5.74 -7.62
C LEU A 133 -16.14 5.71 -7.51
N VAL A 134 -16.80 5.21 -8.54
CA VAL A 134 -18.25 5.10 -8.58
C VAL A 134 -18.70 3.78 -7.98
N VAL A 135 -19.74 3.84 -7.17
CA VAL A 135 -20.41 2.65 -6.63
C VAL A 135 -21.43 2.15 -7.65
N ILE A 136 -21.21 0.93 -8.14
CA ILE A 136 -22.08 0.28 -9.14
C ILE A 136 -22.91 -0.87 -8.54
N GLY A 137 -22.64 -1.23 -7.28
CA GLY A 137 -23.36 -2.28 -6.57
C GLY A 137 -22.77 -2.51 -5.18
N ALA A 138 -23.43 -3.37 -4.40
CA ALA A 138 -22.92 -3.81 -3.11
C ALA A 138 -23.50 -5.17 -2.71
N GLU A 139 -22.72 -5.98 -1.98
CA GLU A 139 -23.21 -7.23 -1.40
C GLU A 139 -23.65 -7.05 0.06
N TRP A 140 -24.60 -7.89 0.46
CA TRP A 140 -25.00 -8.06 1.85
C TRP A 140 -23.82 -8.52 2.71
N GLY A 141 -23.68 -7.91 3.88
CA GLY A 141 -22.66 -8.26 4.86
C GLY A 141 -22.94 -9.59 5.54
N ASN A 142 -21.88 -10.18 6.07
CA ASN A 142 -21.91 -11.41 6.86
C ASN A 142 -21.55 -11.12 8.33
N GLY A 143 -21.86 -12.07 9.22
CA GLY A 143 -21.56 -11.95 10.65
C GLY A 143 -22.16 -10.70 11.28
N ARG A 144 -21.32 -9.86 11.91
CA ARG A 144 -21.75 -8.61 12.57
C ARG A 144 -22.40 -7.58 11.64
N ARG A 145 -22.20 -7.71 10.33
CA ARG A 145 -22.74 -6.78 9.32
C ARG A 145 -23.91 -7.38 8.53
N ARG A 146 -24.49 -8.47 9.02
CA ARG A 146 -25.70 -9.05 8.44
C ARG A 146 -26.81 -7.99 8.42
N GLY A 147 -27.47 -7.84 7.28
CA GLY A 147 -28.52 -6.83 7.08
C GLY A 147 -28.02 -5.49 6.57
N TRP A 148 -26.70 -5.29 6.43
CA TRP A 148 -26.13 -4.09 5.82
C TRP A 148 -25.43 -4.41 4.50
N LEU A 149 -25.60 -3.54 3.50
CA LEU A 149 -24.81 -3.58 2.27
C LEU A 149 -23.42 -3.08 2.58
N SER A 150 -22.42 -3.97 2.59
CA SER A 150 -21.11 -3.67 3.20
C SER A 150 -19.88 -4.04 2.37
N ASN A 151 -20.08 -4.68 1.21
CA ASN A 151 -19.01 -4.97 0.26
C ASN A 151 -19.31 -4.25 -1.06
N LEU A 152 -18.81 -3.02 -1.19
CA LEU A 152 -19.05 -2.14 -2.34
C LEU A 152 -18.36 -2.67 -3.59
N HIS A 153 -19.02 -2.56 -4.73
CA HIS A 153 -18.46 -2.78 -6.07
C HIS A 153 -18.02 -1.41 -6.61
N LEU A 154 -16.74 -1.28 -6.92
CA LEU A 154 -16.11 -0.01 -7.28
C LEU A 154 -15.71 -0.01 -8.75
N ALA A 155 -16.02 1.09 -9.42
CA ALA A 155 -15.70 1.30 -10.84
C ALA A 155 -15.03 2.65 -11.09
N ALA A 156 -14.11 2.67 -12.04
CA ALA A 156 -13.57 3.90 -12.61
C ALA A 156 -14.36 4.27 -13.87
N ARG A 157 -14.40 5.55 -14.22
CA ARG A 157 -15.05 6.00 -15.45
C ARG A 157 -14.20 5.64 -16.66
N ASP A 158 -14.82 5.18 -17.73
CA ASP A 158 -14.25 5.18 -19.06
C ASP A 158 -14.48 6.56 -19.69
N ALA A 159 -13.42 7.31 -19.96
CA ALA A 159 -13.54 8.65 -20.53
C ALA A 159 -14.07 8.64 -21.97
N ALA A 160 -13.90 7.54 -22.71
CA ALA A 160 -14.30 7.44 -24.11
C ALA A 160 -15.80 7.12 -24.24
N SER A 161 -16.32 6.16 -23.48
CA SER A 161 -17.73 5.78 -23.54
C SER A 161 -18.61 6.48 -22.50
N GLY A 162 -18.02 6.97 -21.41
CA GLY A 162 -18.76 7.45 -20.23
C GLY A 162 -19.24 6.32 -19.31
N ASP A 163 -18.97 5.05 -19.64
CA ASP A 163 -19.35 3.90 -18.82
C ASP A 163 -18.48 3.77 -17.57
N PHE A 164 -18.85 2.85 -16.68
CA PHE A 164 -18.13 2.58 -15.45
C PHE A 164 -17.54 1.16 -15.45
N ILE A 165 -16.21 1.08 -15.48
CA ILE A 165 -15.48 -0.19 -15.54
C ILE A 165 -15.13 -0.64 -14.12
N MET A 166 -15.73 -1.74 -13.70
CA MET A 166 -15.47 -2.34 -12.40
C MET A 166 -14.01 -2.76 -12.26
N LEU A 167 -13.38 -2.36 -11.14
CA LEU A 167 -11.99 -2.66 -10.83
C LEU A 167 -11.78 -3.21 -9.42
N GLY A 168 -12.84 -3.47 -8.66
CA GLY A 168 -12.67 -4.15 -7.38
C GLY A 168 -13.88 -4.11 -6.48
N LYS A 169 -13.70 -4.71 -5.31
CA LYS A 169 -14.65 -4.63 -4.20
C LYS A 169 -13.95 -4.19 -2.93
N THR A 170 -14.66 -3.49 -2.05
CA THR A 170 -14.13 -3.16 -0.72
C THR A 170 -15.19 -3.26 0.37
N PHE A 171 -14.76 -3.78 1.51
CA PHE A 171 -15.56 -3.87 2.74
C PHE A 171 -14.91 -3.15 3.92
N LYS A 172 -13.82 -2.39 3.71
CA LYS A 172 -13.07 -1.74 4.80
C LYS A 172 -13.28 -0.23 4.79
N GLY A 173 -13.15 0.40 5.95
CA GLY A 173 -13.18 1.87 6.10
C GLY A 173 -14.55 2.48 6.45
N MET A 174 -15.60 1.67 6.53
CA MET A 174 -16.94 2.14 6.92
C MET A 174 -17.19 1.97 8.43
N THR A 175 -17.68 3.04 9.05
CA THR A 175 -18.29 3.03 10.39
C THR A 175 -19.69 2.44 10.34
N ASP A 176 -20.27 2.07 11.48
CA ASP A 176 -21.62 1.50 11.52
C ASP A 176 -22.67 2.54 11.05
N THR A 177 -22.54 3.82 11.44
CA THR A 177 -23.37 4.92 10.91
C THR A 177 -23.27 5.06 9.38
N MET A 178 -22.08 4.89 8.81
CA MET A 178 -21.89 4.92 7.36
C MET A 178 -22.56 3.71 6.69
N LEU A 179 -22.51 2.53 7.30
CA LEU A 179 -23.14 1.31 6.76
C LEU A 179 -24.66 1.41 6.77
N GLU A 180 -25.25 1.98 7.82
CA GLU A 180 -26.69 2.22 7.89
C GLU A 180 -27.16 3.18 6.79
N TRP A 181 -26.51 4.35 6.69
CA TRP A 181 -26.81 5.33 5.63
C TRP A 181 -26.62 4.72 4.24
N GLN A 182 -25.48 4.10 3.97
CA GLN A 182 -25.15 3.48 2.70
C GLN A 182 -26.18 2.42 2.31
N THR A 183 -26.63 1.60 3.25
CA THR A 183 -27.62 0.55 2.97
C THR A 183 -28.91 1.15 2.45
N ARG A 184 -29.41 2.22 3.08
CA ARG A 184 -30.61 2.93 2.62
C ARG A 184 -30.40 3.54 1.23
N GLU A 185 -29.33 4.31 1.05
CA GLU A 185 -29.07 5.03 -0.21
C GLU A 185 -28.88 4.10 -1.41
N LEU A 186 -28.26 2.92 -1.20
CA LEU A 186 -28.07 1.92 -2.24
C LEU A 186 -29.36 1.19 -2.58
N LEU A 187 -30.23 0.92 -1.60
CA LEU A 187 -31.54 0.33 -1.85
C LEU A 187 -32.45 1.26 -2.66
N GLU A 188 -32.43 2.57 -2.37
CA GLU A 188 -33.15 3.59 -3.15
C GLU A 188 -32.65 3.71 -4.61
N ARG A 189 -31.41 3.30 -4.85
CA ARG A 189 -30.75 3.33 -6.16
C ARG A 189 -30.69 1.98 -6.85
N ALA A 190 -31.26 0.93 -6.25
CA ALA A 190 -31.21 -0.41 -6.80
C ALA A 190 -31.88 -0.46 -8.17
N VAL A 191 -31.16 -1.00 -9.15
CA VAL A 191 -31.67 -1.37 -10.48
C VAL A 191 -32.10 -2.83 -10.45
N THR A 192 -31.29 -3.69 -9.83
CA THR A 192 -31.61 -5.10 -9.59
C THR A 192 -31.19 -5.51 -8.18
N GLN A 193 -31.93 -6.44 -7.59
CA GLN A 193 -31.67 -6.96 -6.25
C GLN A 193 -31.52 -8.49 -6.27
N PRO A 194 -30.38 -9.00 -6.76
CA PRO A 194 -30.08 -10.41 -6.67
C PRO A 194 -29.90 -10.85 -5.21
N THR A 195 -29.95 -12.16 -4.95
CA THR A 195 -29.86 -12.71 -3.59
C THR A 195 -28.59 -12.29 -2.83
N TRP A 196 -27.51 -11.99 -3.56
CA TRP A 196 -26.24 -11.57 -2.97
C TRP A 196 -26.20 -10.09 -2.54
N GLY A 197 -27.11 -9.23 -3.01
CA GLY A 197 -27.03 -7.79 -2.77
C GLY A 197 -27.83 -6.95 -3.76
N VAL A 198 -27.22 -5.87 -4.24
CA VAL A 198 -27.82 -4.92 -5.17
C VAL A 198 -26.84 -4.51 -6.26
N GLU A 199 -27.36 -4.30 -7.46
CA GLU A 199 -26.74 -3.47 -8.49
C GLU A 199 -27.47 -2.14 -8.50
N VAL A 200 -26.74 -1.02 -8.58
CA VAL A 200 -27.31 0.31 -8.39
C VAL A 200 -27.07 1.22 -9.58
N ARG A 201 -27.89 2.25 -9.73
CA ARG A 201 -27.60 3.36 -10.64
C ARG A 201 -26.28 4.01 -10.21
N PRO A 202 -25.34 4.26 -11.14
CA PRO A 202 -23.99 4.73 -10.83
C PRO A 202 -23.98 6.23 -10.47
N GLU A 203 -24.58 6.58 -9.33
CA GLU A 203 -24.80 7.96 -8.89
C GLU A 203 -23.90 8.37 -7.72
N LEU A 204 -23.39 7.39 -6.95
CA LEU A 204 -22.61 7.67 -5.74
C LEU A 204 -21.11 7.53 -6.03
N VAL A 205 -20.36 8.56 -5.64
CA VAL A 205 -18.90 8.58 -5.68
C VAL A 205 -18.35 8.39 -4.27
N VAL A 206 -17.30 7.59 -4.15
CA VAL A 206 -16.61 7.30 -2.88
C VAL A 206 -15.11 7.48 -3.05
N GLU A 207 -14.50 8.19 -2.10
CA GLU A 207 -13.03 8.29 -2.02
C GLU A 207 -12.50 7.00 -1.39
N VAL A 208 -11.62 6.31 -2.11
CA VAL A 208 -11.04 5.03 -1.72
C VAL A 208 -9.54 5.18 -1.63
N THR A 209 -8.99 4.92 -0.44
CA THR A 209 -7.54 4.73 -0.30
C THR A 209 -7.17 3.28 -0.57
N PHE A 210 -5.98 3.06 -1.13
CA PHE A 210 -5.44 1.73 -1.42
C PHE A 210 -3.92 1.76 -1.29
N ASN A 211 -3.33 0.58 -1.09
CA ASN A 211 -1.88 0.46 -0.97
C ASN A 211 -1.21 0.33 -2.35
N ASP A 212 -1.79 -0.48 -3.24
CA ASP A 212 -1.18 -0.88 -4.51
C ASP A 212 -2.26 -1.34 -5.51
N LEU A 213 -1.93 -1.39 -6.80
CA LEU A 213 -2.77 -2.04 -7.83
C LEU A 213 -2.09 -3.32 -8.31
N GLN A 214 -2.90 -4.27 -8.78
CA GLN A 214 -2.39 -5.51 -9.35
C GLN A 214 -3.17 -5.88 -10.61
N ALA A 215 -2.51 -6.57 -11.54
CA ALA A 215 -3.20 -7.21 -12.65
C ALA A 215 -4.24 -8.23 -12.12
N SER A 216 -5.41 -8.27 -12.73
CA SER A 216 -6.48 -9.18 -12.35
C SER A 216 -7.34 -9.59 -13.54
N THR A 217 -7.53 -10.89 -13.72
CA THR A 217 -8.48 -11.44 -14.70
C THR A 217 -9.92 -11.48 -14.19
N ARG A 218 -10.14 -11.18 -12.90
CA ARG A 218 -11.46 -11.24 -12.26
C ARG A 218 -12.35 -10.05 -12.61
N TYR A 219 -11.74 -8.90 -12.88
CA TYR A 219 -12.45 -7.65 -13.08
C TYR A 219 -12.27 -7.16 -14.52
N PRO A 220 -13.31 -6.58 -15.15
CA PRO A 220 -13.25 -6.07 -16.51
C PRO A 220 -12.12 -5.07 -16.75
N ALA A 221 -11.73 -4.29 -15.74
CA ALA A 221 -10.62 -3.36 -15.82
C ALA A 221 -9.25 -4.01 -16.13
N GLY A 222 -9.11 -5.32 -15.91
CA GLY A 222 -7.82 -6.02 -15.92
C GLY A 222 -6.95 -5.70 -14.70
N LEU A 223 -7.48 -4.92 -13.74
CA LEU A 223 -6.78 -4.41 -12.57
C LEU A 223 -7.64 -4.57 -11.30
N ALA A 224 -6.98 -4.64 -10.14
CA ALA A 224 -7.61 -4.71 -8.83
C ALA A 224 -6.91 -3.84 -7.78
N LEU A 225 -7.68 -3.15 -6.94
CA LEU A 225 -7.16 -2.43 -5.78
C LEU A 225 -6.77 -3.39 -4.65
N ARG A 226 -5.55 -3.22 -4.10
CA ARG A 226 -5.10 -3.95 -2.91
C ARG A 226 -5.27 -3.13 -1.65
N PHE A 227 -5.81 -3.77 -0.62
CA PHE A 227 -6.06 -3.16 0.69
C PHE A 227 -6.92 -1.90 0.64
N ALA A 228 -7.84 -1.83 -0.32
CA ALA A 228 -8.78 -0.74 -0.49
C ALA A 228 -9.57 -0.47 0.79
N ARG A 229 -9.77 0.81 1.14
CA ARG A 229 -10.65 1.25 2.23
C ARG A 229 -11.38 2.51 1.79
N VAL A 230 -12.67 2.55 2.09
CA VAL A 230 -13.48 3.76 1.97
C VAL A 230 -12.95 4.80 2.96
N LYS A 231 -12.64 6.00 2.49
CA LYS A 231 -12.40 7.17 3.35
C LYS A 231 -13.70 7.90 3.64
N GLY A 232 -14.54 8.07 2.61
CA GLY A 232 -15.85 8.69 2.73
C GLY A 232 -16.53 8.82 1.38
N TYR A 233 -17.85 9.00 1.41
CA TYR A 233 -18.61 9.39 0.22
C TYR A 233 -18.30 10.82 -0.17
N ARG A 234 -18.38 11.11 -1.48
CA ARG A 234 -18.07 12.40 -2.09
C ARG A 234 -19.33 13.04 -2.66
N PRO A 235 -20.21 13.58 -1.79
CA PRO A 235 -21.44 14.24 -2.26
C PRO A 235 -21.14 15.51 -3.08
N ASP A 236 -19.90 16.00 -3.01
CA ASP A 236 -19.38 17.10 -3.80
C ASP A 236 -18.99 16.72 -5.23
N LYS A 237 -19.01 15.43 -5.60
CA LYS A 237 -18.60 14.94 -6.93
C LYS A 237 -19.74 14.26 -7.67
N LEU A 238 -19.82 14.54 -8.98
CA LEU A 238 -20.66 13.76 -9.88
C LEU A 238 -19.91 12.50 -10.35
N PRO A 239 -20.61 11.44 -10.79
CA PRO A 239 -19.99 10.27 -11.41
C PRO A 239 -19.08 10.62 -12.61
N ALA A 240 -19.44 11.68 -13.34
CA ALA A 240 -18.63 12.23 -14.43
C ALA A 240 -17.31 12.87 -13.99
N ASP A 241 -17.12 13.13 -12.69
CA ASP A 241 -15.91 13.69 -12.07
C ASP A 241 -15.07 12.65 -11.32
N ALA A 242 -15.50 11.38 -11.35
CA ALA A 242 -14.75 10.26 -10.78
C ALA A 242 -13.39 10.09 -11.48
N ASP A 243 -12.48 9.30 -10.91
CA ASP A 243 -11.24 8.96 -11.58
C ASP A 243 -11.49 8.02 -12.76
N THR A 244 -10.67 8.19 -13.80
CA THR A 244 -10.79 7.44 -15.05
C THR A 244 -10.00 6.13 -14.98
N ILE A 245 -10.35 5.17 -15.83
CA ILE A 245 -9.57 3.94 -15.95
C ILE A 245 -8.13 4.24 -16.42
N GLU A 246 -7.92 5.29 -17.21
CA GLU A 246 -6.59 5.79 -17.60
C GLU A 246 -5.79 6.28 -16.40
N THR A 247 -6.43 7.00 -15.45
CA THR A 247 -5.81 7.39 -14.18
C THR A 247 -5.34 6.13 -13.43
N VAL A 248 -6.19 5.11 -13.33
CA VAL A 248 -5.86 3.85 -12.65
C VAL A 248 -4.70 3.14 -13.35
N ARG A 249 -4.69 3.07 -14.68
CA ARG A 249 -3.60 2.48 -15.47
C ARG A 249 -2.29 3.26 -15.31
N THR A 250 -2.35 4.58 -15.20
CA THR A 250 -1.18 5.43 -14.96
C THR A 250 -0.56 5.15 -13.59
N ILE A 251 -1.39 5.04 -12.55
CA ILE A 251 -0.93 4.67 -11.20
C ILE A 251 -0.31 3.27 -11.24
N TYR A 252 -0.97 2.31 -11.90
CA TYR A 252 -0.44 0.95 -12.02
C TYR A 252 0.87 0.88 -12.82
N ALA A 253 1.00 1.62 -13.92
CA ALA A 253 2.23 1.69 -14.69
C ALA A 253 3.37 2.30 -13.86
N GLY A 254 3.08 3.32 -13.04
CA GLY A 254 4.04 3.87 -12.07
C GLY A 254 4.49 2.85 -10.99
N GLN A 255 3.63 1.90 -10.64
CA GLN A 255 3.97 0.79 -9.73
C GLN A 255 4.74 -0.33 -10.43
N ALA A 256 4.42 -0.59 -11.70
CA ALA A 256 4.90 -1.75 -12.45
C ALA A 256 6.14 -1.47 -13.31
N ALA A 257 6.45 -0.21 -13.63
CA ALA A 257 7.50 0.12 -14.59
C ALA A 257 8.91 -0.30 -14.13
N PRO A 258 9.59 -1.20 -14.87
CA PRO A 258 11.02 -1.04 -15.13
C PRO A 258 11.17 0.00 -16.24
N HIS A 259 11.77 1.16 -15.97
CA HIS A 259 11.91 2.17 -17.01
C HIS A 259 13.20 1.93 -17.80
N SER A 260 13.00 1.43 -19.02
CA SER A 260 13.80 1.60 -20.24
C SER A 260 15.18 2.22 -20.08
N THR A 261 16.20 1.40 -20.31
CA THR A 261 17.48 1.80 -20.88
C THR A 261 17.23 2.72 -22.08
N GLN A 262 17.46 4.02 -21.94
CA GLN A 262 17.78 4.83 -23.11
C GLN A 262 19.21 4.46 -23.49
N ALA A 263 19.33 3.73 -24.59
CA ALA A 263 20.59 3.57 -25.28
C ALA A 263 21.01 4.94 -25.86
N ILE A 264 22.13 5.46 -25.35
CA ILE A 264 23.12 6.22 -26.12
C ILE A 264 24.48 5.67 -25.71
#